data_AF-A0A960M6S9-F1
#
_entry.id   AF-A0A960M6S9-F1
#
_cell.length_a   1.000
_cell.length_b   1.000
_cell.length_c   1.000
_cell.angle_alpha   90.00
_cell.angle_beta   90.00
_cell.angle_gamma   90.00
#
_symmetry.space_group_name_H-M   'P 1'
#
loop_
_entity.id
_entity.type
_entity.pdbx_description
1 polymer ?
#
loop_
_entity_poly.entity_id
_entity_poly.type
_entity_poly.pdbx_seq_one_letter_code
_entity_poly.pdbx_strand_id
1 'polypeptide(L)' 'MSKKHVTIKNPKRKIPEDSDDWVTKREKHKRLTFDAPNSLHSELKIASAKTGQKMGELAINALREYLIQLNEKI' A
#
# COMPACT_ATOMS: atom_id res chain seq x y z
N MET A 1 -27.04 -38.02 41.69
CA MET A 1 -26.37 -36.74 41.36
C MET A 1 -26.25 -36.63 39.84
N SER A 2 -27.17 -35.92 39.19
CA SER A 2 -27.25 -35.82 37.73
C SER A 2 -26.15 -34.89 37.19
N LYS A 3 -25.27 -35.41 36.31
CA LYS A 3 -24.18 -34.65 35.70
C LYS A 3 -24.76 -33.75 34.60
N LYS A 4 -24.85 -32.45 34.85
CA LYS A 4 -25.24 -31.45 33.84
C LYS A 4 -24.19 -31.40 32.74
N HIS A 5 -24.57 -31.80 31.52
CA HIS A 5 -23.71 -31.72 30.34
C HIS A 5 -23.80 -30.30 29.76
N VAL A 6 -22.67 -29.58 29.75
CA VAL A 6 -22.59 -28.22 29.20
C VAL A 6 -22.06 -28.30 27.77
N THR A 7 -22.93 -28.11 26.79
CA THR A 7 -22.56 -28.07 25.38
C THR A 7 -22.11 -26.65 25.03
N ILE A 8 -20.80 -26.42 24.92
CA ILE A 8 -20.26 -25.14 24.45
C ILE A 8 -20.47 -25.09 22.93
N LYS A 9 -21.43 -24.28 22.48
CA LYS A 9 -21.64 -24.01 21.06
C LYS A 9 -20.43 -23.22 20.54
N ASN A 10 -19.61 -23.85 19.70
CA ASN A 10 -18.48 -23.19 19.05
C ASN A 10 -19.03 -22.04 18.19
N PRO A 11 -18.71 -20.76 18.48
CA PRO A 11 -19.21 -19.68 17.65
C PRO A 11 -18.55 -19.83 16.28
N LYS A 12 -19.36 -20.07 15.24
CA LYS A 12 -18.89 -19.98 13.85
C LYS A 12 -18.32 -18.57 13.69
N ARG A 13 -16.99 -18.43 13.64
CA ARG A 13 -16.33 -17.18 13.26
C ARG A 13 -16.90 -16.81 11.89
N LYS A 14 -17.74 -15.77 11.85
CA LYS A 14 -18.10 -15.10 10.60
C LYS A 14 -16.80 -14.46 10.12
N ILE A 15 -16.08 -15.17 9.26
CA ILE A 15 -15.00 -14.56 8.48
C ILE A 15 -15.71 -13.46 7.68
N PRO A 16 -15.33 -12.17 7.83
CA PRO A 16 -15.93 -11.12 7.02
C PRO A 16 -15.65 -11.44 5.55
N GLU A 17 -16.71 -11.61 4.74
CA GLU A 17 -16.60 -11.83 3.29
C GLU A 17 -15.80 -10.69 2.59
N ASP A 18 -15.72 -9.52 3.22
CA ASP A 18 -14.98 -8.36 2.72
C ASP A 18 -13.45 -8.44 2.87
N SER A 19 -12.90 -9.49 3.49
CA SER A 19 -11.43 -9.62 3.61
C SER A 19 -10.76 -9.95 2.27
N ASP A 20 -11.43 -10.68 1.39
CA ASP A 20 -10.87 -11.07 0.08
C ASP A 20 -10.95 -9.95 -0.95
N ASP A 21 -11.86 -8.99 -0.74
CA ASP A 21 -12.11 -7.86 -1.62
C ASP A 21 -10.93 -6.87 -1.69
N TRP A 22 -10.05 -6.89 -0.67
CA TRP A 22 -8.78 -6.15 -0.67
C TRP A 22 -7.74 -6.80 -1.60
N VAL A 23 -7.70 -8.14 -1.65
CA VAL A 23 -6.65 -8.86 -2.39
C VAL A 23 -6.88 -8.76 -3.90
N THR A 24 -8.14 -8.86 -4.33
CA THR A 24 -8.53 -8.89 -5.75
C THR A 24 -8.54 -7.53 -6.44
N LYS A 25 -8.72 -6.40 -5.73
CA LYS A 25 -8.76 -5.05 -6.35
C LYS A 25 -7.40 -4.44 -6.74
N ARG A 26 -6.27 -5.14 -6.55
CA ARG A 26 -4.92 -4.63 -6.89
C ARG A 26 -4.55 -4.71 -8.37
N GLU A 27 -5.45 -5.13 -9.26
CA GLU A 27 -5.13 -5.49 -10.64
C GLU A 27 -4.59 -4.35 -11.53
N LYS A 28 -4.70 -3.07 -11.15
CA LYS A 28 -4.27 -1.95 -12.02
C LYS A 28 -2.88 -1.37 -11.72
N HIS A 29 -2.35 -1.53 -10.51
CA HIS A 29 -1.08 -0.92 -10.12
C HIS A 29 -0.18 -1.93 -9.41
N LYS A 30 1.03 -2.13 -9.95
CA LYS A 30 2.09 -2.87 -9.26
C LYS A 30 2.71 -1.97 -8.20
N ARG A 31 2.85 -2.48 -6.98
CA ARG A 31 3.52 -1.77 -5.88
C ARG A 31 5.02 -2.00 -5.99
N LEU A 32 5.77 -0.91 -6.15
CA LEU A 32 7.23 -0.90 -6.04
C LEU A 32 7.59 -0.31 -4.67
N THR A 33 8.34 -1.07 -3.88
CA THR A 33 8.92 -0.59 -2.62
C THR A 33 10.43 -0.63 -2.79
N PHE A 34 11.12 0.45 -2.45
CA PHE A 34 12.57 0.53 -2.46
C PHE A 34 13.03 1.27 -1.20
N ASP A 35 14.23 0.95 -0.74
CA ASP A 35 14.85 1.65 0.36
C ASP A 35 15.49 2.94 -0.17
N ALA A 36 15.10 4.06 0.44
CA ALA A 36 15.60 5.38 0.10
C ALA A 36 16.47 5.93 1.24
N PRO A 37 17.52 6.72 0.94
CA PRO A 37 18.21 7.50 1.96
C PRO A 37 17.25 8.40 2.73
N ASN A 38 17.50 8.57 4.04
CA ASN A 38 16.64 9.38 4.91
C ASN A 38 16.51 10.85 4.45
N SER A 39 17.56 11.38 3.83
CA SER A 39 17.56 12.72 3.23
C SER A 39 16.53 12.83 2.11
N LEU A 40 16.54 11.89 1.16
CA LEU A 40 15.62 11.86 0.03
C LEU A 40 14.15 11.73 0.49
N HIS A 41 13.88 10.87 1.48
CA HIS A 41 12.53 10.74 2.03
C HIS A 41 12.05 12.06 2.68
N SER A 42 12.95 12.76 3.39
CA SER A 42 12.64 14.05 4.02
C SER A 42 12.38 15.14 2.98
N GLU A 43 13.18 15.20 1.93
CA GLU A 43 13.01 16.13 0.81
C GLU A 43 11.67 15.91 0.09
N LEU A 44 11.32 14.65 -0.20
CA LEU A 44 10.02 14.31 -0.81
C LEU A 44 8.85 14.75 0.08
N LYS A 45 8.98 14.59 1.41
CA LYS A 45 7.94 15.02 2.36
C LYS A 45 7.78 16.54 2.36
N ILE A 46 8.88 17.29 2.34
CA ILE A 46 8.85 18.76 2.26
C ILE A 46 8.23 19.20 0.93
N ALA A 47 8.64 18.59 -0.19
CA ALA A 47 8.10 18.90 -1.51
C ALA A 47 6.59 18.64 -1.58
N SER A 48 6.13 17.51 -1.05
CA SER A 48 4.71 17.16 -0.94
C SER A 48 3.91 18.21 -0.15
N ALA A 49 4.46 18.70 0.98
CA ALA A 49 3.82 19.74 1.76
C ALA A 49 3.74 21.08 1.01
N LYS A 50 4.76 21.43 0.20
CA LYS A 50 4.79 22.68 -0.57
C LYS A 50 3.84 22.67 -1.75
N THR A 51 3.74 21.56 -2.47
CA THR A 51 2.93 21.45 -3.71
C THR A 51 1.50 21.00 -3.46
N GLY A 52 1.20 20.47 -2.26
CA GLY A 52 -0.08 19.85 -1.94
C GLY A 52 -0.30 18.51 -2.65
N GLN A 53 0.71 17.98 -3.34
CA GLN A 53 0.65 16.69 -4.03
C GLN A 53 1.09 15.56 -3.13
N LYS A 54 0.72 14.32 -3.46
CA LYS A 54 1.17 13.14 -2.72
C LYS A 54 2.63 12.82 -3.05
N MET A 55 3.42 12.40 -2.06
CA MET A 55 4.81 11.95 -2.27
C MET A 55 4.96 10.91 -3.39
N GLY A 56 4.00 9.97 -3.49
CA GLY A 56 4.02 8.96 -4.55
C GLY A 56 3.87 9.55 -5.96
N GLU A 57 3.05 10.59 -6.12
CA GLU A 57 2.86 11.26 -7.42
C GLU A 57 4.12 12.03 -7.81
N LEU A 58 4.74 12.73 -6.86
CA LEU A 58 6.01 13.41 -7.05
C LEU A 58 7.12 12.43 -7.46
N ALA A 59 7.21 11.28 -6.78
CA ALA A 59 8.19 10.25 -7.11
C ALA A 59 7.95 9.67 -8.52
N ILE A 60 6.70 9.43 -8.90
CA ILE A 60 6.34 8.93 -10.24
C ILE A 60 6.72 9.95 -11.31
N ASN A 61 6.45 11.25 -11.10
CA ASN A 61 6.78 12.29 -12.07
C ASN A 61 8.29 12.43 -12.25
N ALA A 62 9.05 12.46 -11.15
CA ALA A 62 10.51 12.50 -11.21
C ALA A 62 11.10 11.28 -11.95
N LEU A 63 10.57 10.07 -11.69
CA LEU A 63 10.98 8.86 -12.39
C LEU A 63 10.66 8.93 -13.90
N ARG A 64 9.48 9.45 -14.27
CA ARG A 64 9.09 9.61 -15.69
C ARG A 64 10.00 10.59 -16.42
N GLU A 65 10.26 11.75 -15.83
CA GLU A 65 11.17 12.75 -16.40
C GLU A 65 12.56 12.17 -16.61
N TYR A 66 13.09 11.45 -15.62
CA TYR A 66 14.38 10.79 -15.72
C TYR A 66 14.43 9.73 -16.83
N LEU A 67 13.38 8.91 -16.97
CA LEU A 67 13.30 7.90 -18.04
C LEU A 67 13.19 8.51 -19.44
N ILE A 68 12.46 9.63 -19.60
CA ILE A 68 12.39 10.36 -20.86
C ILE A 68 13.79 10.87 -21.24
N GLN A 69 14.48 11.52 -20.30
CA GLN A 69 15.84 12.02 -20.53
C GLN A 69 16.84 10.92 -20.89
N LEU A 70 16.70 9.72 -20.33
CA LEU A 70 17.54 8.58 -20.69
C LEU A 70 17.24 8.08 -22.11
N ASN A 71 15.96 7.98 -22.47
CA ASN A 71 15.55 7.50 -23.79
C ASN A 71 15.84 8.50 -24.91
N GLU A 72 15.87 9.80 -24.63
CA GLU A 72 16.26 10.84 -25.61
C GLU A 72 17.77 10.91 -25.86
N LYS A 73 18.58 10.32 -24.96
CA LYS A 73 20.05 10.24 -25.10
C LYS A 73 20.53 8.97 -25.82
N ILE A 74 19.63 8.02 -26.09
CA ILE A 74 19.89 6.77 -26.82
C ILE A 74 19.47 6.97 -28.27
#